data_AF-A0A3C0KF64-F1
#
_entry.id   AF-A0A3C0KF64-F1
#
_cell.length_a   1.000
_cell.length_b   1.000
_cell.length_c   1.000
_cell.angle_alpha   90.00
_cell.angle_beta   90.00
_cell.angle_gamma   90.00
#
_symmetry.space_group_name_H-M   'P 1'
#
loop_
_entity.id
_entity.type
_entity.pdbx_description
1 polymer ?
#
loop_
_entity_poly.entity_id
_entity_poly.type
_entity_poly.pdbx_seq_one_letter_code
_entity_poly.pdbx_strand_id
1 'polypeptide(L)'
;AAVRRAEALTGERPLLVGHSMGGLAIRAWMAASAGAAARVAHVVTIGSPHGGTWLARWSRTPNGRQMRRQGDWLVALSERECLLRPDGPYAGFTCWYAHTDNIVFPASTATLPGADNRLLRGLPHIGLAFAPAVWADVMAWLSAPGRGG
;
A
#
# COMPACT_ATOMS: atom_id res chain seq x y z
N ALA A 1 2.73 -7.69 15.08
CA ALA A 1 3.41 -7.25 16.32
C ALA A 1 3.68 -5.75 16.32
N ALA A 2 4.27 -5.19 15.25
CA ALA A 2 4.58 -3.75 15.16
C ALA A 2 3.38 -2.82 15.40
N VAL A 3 2.23 -3.07 14.76
CA VAL A 3 1.00 -2.26 14.96
C VAL A 3 0.59 -2.21 16.43
N ARG A 4 0.54 -3.37 17.10
CA ARG A 4 0.20 -3.45 18.54
C ARG A 4 1.19 -2.67 19.41
N ARG A 5 2.47 -2.72 19.05
CA ARG A 5 3.51 -1.99 19.77
C ARG A 5 3.35 -0.47 19.58
N ALA A 6 3.03 -0.03 18.37
CA ALA A 6 2.77 1.40 18.11
C ALA A 6 1.54 1.90 18.87
N GLU A 7 0.43 1.14 18.85
CA GLU A 7 -0.76 1.45 19.64
C GLU A 7 -0.43 1.51 21.14
N ALA A 8 0.33 0.54 21.66
CA ALA A 8 0.71 0.51 23.08
C ALA A 8 1.63 1.67 23.50
N LEU A 9 2.45 2.19 22.59
CA LEU A 9 3.37 3.31 22.86
C LEU A 9 2.71 4.68 22.75
N THR A 10 1.67 4.81 21.91
CA THR A 10 1.08 6.12 21.57
C THR A 10 -0.35 6.28 22.08
N GLY A 11 -1.06 5.18 22.36
CA GLY A 11 -2.51 5.20 22.61
C GLY A 11 -3.35 5.44 21.34
N GLU A 12 -2.72 5.56 20.17
CA GLU A 12 -3.38 5.91 18.91
C GLU A 12 -3.24 4.81 17.85
N ARG A 13 -4.13 4.83 16.85
CA ARG A 13 -4.04 3.96 15.67
C ARG A 13 -2.87 4.42 14.80
N PRO A 14 -1.89 3.57 14.46
CA PRO A 14 -0.76 3.99 13.64
C PRO A 14 -1.15 4.28 12.19
N LEU A 15 -0.40 5.21 11.59
CA LEU A 15 -0.25 5.37 10.14
C LEU A 15 0.70 4.30 9.62
N LEU A 16 0.29 3.55 8.58
CA LEU A 16 1.17 2.57 7.93
C LEU A 16 1.72 3.12 6.62
N VAL A 17 3.04 3.12 6.48
CA VAL A 17 3.71 3.55 5.24
C VAL A 17 4.48 2.37 4.64
N GLY A 18 4.17 2.02 3.40
CA GLY A 18 4.78 0.89 2.69
C GLY A 18 5.34 1.29 1.33
N HIS A 19 6.66 1.21 1.17
CA HIS A 19 7.29 1.35 -0.15
C HIS A 19 7.41 -0.01 -0.84
N SER A 20 7.16 -0.04 -2.15
CA SER A 20 7.32 -1.23 -2.98
C SER A 20 6.58 -2.45 -2.39
N MET A 21 7.27 -3.57 -2.14
CA MET A 21 6.72 -4.76 -1.50
C MET A 21 6.14 -4.51 -0.09
N GLY A 22 6.55 -3.44 0.61
CA GLY A 22 6.00 -3.06 1.91
C GLY A 22 4.50 -2.81 1.87
N GLY A 23 3.98 -2.22 0.78
CA GLY A 23 2.53 -2.03 0.62
C GLY A 23 1.77 -3.35 0.43
N LEU A 24 2.37 -4.34 -0.23
CA LEU A 24 1.80 -5.69 -0.33
C LEU A 24 1.82 -6.41 1.02
N ALA A 25 2.89 -6.23 1.81
CA ALA A 25 2.97 -6.78 3.16
C ALA A 25 1.89 -6.19 4.08
N ILE A 26 1.63 -4.87 3.99
CA ILE A 26 0.54 -4.21 4.73
C ILE A 26 -0.81 -4.80 4.33
N ARG A 27 -1.11 -4.87 3.02
CA ARG A 27 -2.35 -5.46 2.50
C ARG A 27 -2.57 -6.88 3.00
N ALA A 28 -1.55 -7.74 2.86
CA ALA A 28 -1.60 -9.13 3.31
C ALA A 28 -1.83 -9.24 4.83
N TRP A 29 -1.16 -8.40 5.63
CA TRP A 29 -1.36 -8.36 7.07
C TRP A 29 -2.79 -7.93 7.44
N MET A 30 -3.33 -6.89 6.78
CA MET A 30 -4.69 -6.41 7.02
C MET A 30 -5.75 -7.45 6.62
N ALA A 31 -5.53 -8.21 5.54
CA ALA A 31 -6.42 -9.29 5.13
C ALA A 31 -6.35 -10.50 6.07
N ALA A 32 -5.18 -10.78 6.66
CA ALA A 32 -4.98 -11.90 7.58
C ALA A 32 -5.44 -11.61 9.02
N SER A 33 -5.51 -10.34 9.42
CA SER A 33 -5.72 -9.93 10.80
C SER A 33 -7.14 -9.41 11.03
N ALA A 34 -7.94 -10.13 11.82
CA ALA A 34 -9.28 -9.69 12.20
C ALA A 34 -9.26 -8.30 12.87
N GLY A 35 -10.17 -7.42 12.46
CA GLY A 35 -10.27 -6.06 12.98
C GLY A 35 -9.13 -5.12 12.59
N ALA A 36 -8.21 -5.51 11.69
CA ALA A 36 -7.06 -4.67 11.32
C ALA A 36 -7.45 -3.28 10.78
N ALA A 37 -8.55 -3.19 10.04
CA ALA A 37 -9.04 -1.90 9.51
C ALA A 37 -9.35 -0.90 10.64
N ALA A 38 -9.92 -1.35 11.75
CA ALA A 38 -10.21 -0.50 12.90
C ALA A 38 -8.95 -0.09 13.69
N ARG A 39 -7.81 -0.73 13.44
CA ARG A 39 -6.54 -0.53 14.16
C ARG A 39 -5.54 0.34 13.43
N VAL A 40 -5.86 0.78 12.23
CA VAL A 40 -5.00 1.59 11.38
C VAL A 40 -5.70 2.92 11.15
N ALA A 41 -4.96 4.02 11.30
CA ALA A 41 -5.51 5.34 11.03
C ALA A 41 -5.65 5.57 9.52
N HIS A 42 -4.59 5.26 8.77
CA HIS A 42 -4.54 5.36 7.32
C HIS A 42 -3.38 4.52 6.77
N VAL A 43 -3.40 4.22 5.47
CA VAL A 43 -2.31 3.54 4.77
C VAL A 43 -1.78 4.40 3.63
N VAL A 44 -0.46 4.61 3.59
CA VAL A 44 0.24 5.26 2.48
C VAL A 44 1.12 4.22 1.79
N THR A 45 0.91 4.01 0.50
CA THR A 45 1.75 3.13 -0.32
C THR A 45 2.55 3.96 -1.32
N ILE A 46 3.78 3.54 -1.60
CA ILE A 46 4.71 4.29 -2.44
C ILE A 46 5.30 3.33 -3.48
N GLY A 47 4.86 3.46 -4.73
CA GLY A 47 5.29 2.58 -5.83
C GLY A 47 4.99 1.10 -5.56
N SER A 48 3.96 0.77 -4.77
CA SER A 48 3.68 -0.62 -4.43
C SER A 48 3.04 -1.37 -5.58
N PRO A 49 3.53 -2.57 -5.98
CA PRO A 49 3.00 -3.31 -7.13
C PRO A 49 1.68 -4.02 -6.78
N HIS A 50 0.61 -3.26 -6.53
CA HIS A 50 -0.71 -3.74 -6.12
C HIS A 50 -1.35 -4.71 -7.11
N GLY A 51 -1.20 -4.45 -8.41
CA GLY A 51 -1.56 -5.34 -9.51
C GLY A 51 -0.38 -6.15 -10.06
N GLY A 52 0.75 -6.17 -9.33
CA GLY A 52 2.00 -6.79 -9.74
C GLY A 52 2.85 -5.91 -10.64
N THR A 53 3.97 -6.46 -11.12
CA THR A 53 4.86 -5.79 -12.08
C THR A 53 5.27 -6.73 -13.22
N TRP A 54 5.49 -6.17 -14.41
CA TRP A 54 5.99 -6.93 -15.54
C TRP A 54 7.33 -7.62 -15.25
N LEU A 55 8.24 -7.00 -14.48
CA LEU A 55 9.54 -7.58 -14.12
C LEU A 55 9.42 -8.91 -13.36
N ALA A 56 8.32 -9.11 -12.65
CA ALA A 56 8.09 -10.32 -11.87
C ALA A 56 7.67 -11.53 -12.73
N ARG A 57 7.38 -11.34 -14.02
CA ARG A 57 6.83 -12.37 -14.93
C ARG A 57 7.58 -13.70 -14.87
N TRP A 58 8.92 -13.65 -14.82
CA TRP A 58 9.77 -14.86 -14.79
C TRP A 58 10.43 -15.12 -13.44
N SER A 59 10.11 -14.33 -12.42
CA SER A 59 10.80 -14.44 -11.13
C SER A 59 10.51 -15.78 -10.47
N ARG A 60 11.56 -16.47 -10.01
CA ARG A 60 11.47 -17.76 -9.31
C ARG A 60 11.53 -17.61 -7.79
N THR A 61 11.71 -16.39 -7.27
CA THR A 61 11.71 -16.15 -5.82
C THR A 61 10.27 -16.13 -5.27
N PRO A 62 10.02 -16.54 -4.02
CA PRO A 62 8.69 -16.52 -3.42
C PRO A 62 7.99 -15.16 -3.54
N ASN A 63 8.69 -14.08 -3.16
CA ASN A 63 8.19 -12.71 -3.24
C ASN A 63 7.98 -12.26 -4.69
N GLY A 64 8.86 -12.68 -5.59
CA GLY A 64 8.72 -12.42 -7.02
C GLY A 64 7.47 -13.07 -7.60
N ARG A 65 7.10 -14.28 -7.15
CA ARG A 65 5.84 -14.92 -7.56
C ARG A 65 4.61 -14.15 -7.08
N GLN A 66 4.65 -13.63 -5.85
CA GLN A 66 3.57 -12.80 -5.29
C GLN A 66 3.41 -11.48 -6.05
N MET A 67 4.46 -10.94 -6.65
CA MET A 67 4.42 -9.70 -7.42
C MET A 67 4.11 -9.90 -8.91
N ARG A 68 3.83 -11.13 -9.36
CA ARG A 68 3.45 -11.38 -10.76
C ARG A 68 2.12 -10.73 -11.07
N ARG A 69 2.06 -10.00 -12.19
CA ARG A 69 0.80 -9.43 -12.68
C ARG A 69 -0.23 -10.53 -12.85
N GLN A 70 -1.43 -10.29 -12.32
CA GLN A 70 -2.55 -11.24 -12.34
C GLN A 70 -2.19 -12.63 -11.79
N GLY A 71 -1.19 -12.72 -10.89
CA GLY A 71 -0.85 -13.98 -10.23
C GLY A 71 -1.88 -14.33 -9.16
N ASP A 72 -2.11 -15.62 -8.96
CA ASP A 72 -3.12 -16.18 -8.05
C ASP A 72 -3.09 -15.55 -6.65
N TRP A 73 -1.89 -15.24 -6.15
CA TRP A 73 -1.73 -14.63 -4.83
C TRP A 73 -2.34 -13.22 -4.75
N LEU A 74 -2.14 -12.36 -5.76
CA LEU A 74 -2.71 -11.01 -5.77
C LEU A 74 -4.21 -11.03 -6.01
N VAL A 75 -4.68 -11.97 -6.83
CA VAL A 75 -6.11 -12.19 -7.08
C VAL A 75 -6.79 -12.61 -5.78
N ALA A 76 -6.31 -13.69 -5.14
CA ALA A 76 -6.86 -14.18 -3.88
C ALA A 76 -6.77 -13.14 -2.74
N LEU A 77 -5.69 -12.34 -2.70
CA LEU A 77 -5.57 -11.23 -1.74
C LEU A 77 -6.67 -10.19 -1.97
N SER A 78 -6.85 -9.75 -3.22
CA SER A 78 -7.85 -8.73 -3.57
C SER A 78 -9.28 -9.22 -3.33
N GLU A 79 -9.59 -10.47 -3.67
CA GLU A 79 -10.89 -11.10 -3.40
C GLU A 79 -11.17 -11.15 -1.89
N ARG A 80 -10.18 -11.57 -1.09
CA ARG A 80 -10.30 -11.59 0.37
C ARG A 80 -10.51 -10.19 0.95
N GLU A 81 -9.81 -9.18 0.42
CA GLU A 81 -9.99 -7.80 0.85
C GLU A 81 -11.41 -7.29 0.56
N CYS A 82 -11.96 -7.59 -0.61
CA CYS A 82 -13.35 -7.27 -0.97
C CYS A 82 -14.36 -8.00 -0.06
N LEU A 83 -14.14 -9.27 0.26
CA LEU A 83 -15.01 -10.02 1.19
C LEU A 83 -15.00 -9.42 2.60
N LEU A 84 -13.84 -8.96 3.08
CA LEU A 84 -13.71 -8.36 4.40
C LEU A 84 -14.24 -6.93 4.48
N ARG A 85 -14.25 -6.21 3.36
CA ARG A 85 -14.62 -4.80 3.25
C ARG A 85 -15.34 -4.54 1.92
N PRO A 86 -16.63 -4.92 1.81
CA PRO A 86 -17.37 -4.83 0.54
C PRO A 86 -17.58 -3.37 0.09
N ASP A 87 -17.77 -2.45 1.03
CA ASP A 87 -18.12 -1.05 0.75
C ASP A 87 -16.92 -0.11 0.52
N GLY A 88 -15.74 -0.68 0.23
CA GLY A 88 -14.53 0.12 -0.01
C GLY A 88 -13.30 -0.51 0.63
N PRO A 89 -12.74 -1.58 0.04
CA PRO A 89 -11.62 -2.29 0.64
C PRO A 89 -10.35 -1.45 0.80
N TYR A 90 -10.28 -0.34 0.07
CA TYR A 90 -9.13 0.57 -0.01
C TYR A 90 -9.48 2.03 0.30
N ALA A 91 -10.62 2.33 0.93
CA ALA A 91 -11.03 3.71 1.23
C ALA A 91 -10.04 4.46 2.14
N GLY A 92 -9.35 3.75 3.04
CA GLY A 92 -8.30 4.29 3.91
C GLY A 92 -6.89 4.22 3.32
N PHE A 93 -6.74 4.29 1.99
CA PHE A 93 -5.44 4.20 1.30
C PHE A 93 -5.16 5.46 0.49
N THR A 94 -3.91 5.94 0.56
CA THR A 94 -3.29 6.84 -0.43
C THR A 94 -2.20 6.08 -1.16
N CYS A 95 -2.27 6.00 -2.48
CA CYS A 95 -1.29 5.29 -3.31
C CYS A 95 -0.50 6.30 -4.16
N TRP A 96 0.77 6.52 -3.78
CA TRP A 96 1.70 7.32 -4.57
C TRP A 96 2.37 6.45 -5.64
N TYR A 97 2.34 6.90 -6.89
CA TYR A 97 2.91 6.17 -8.02
C TYR A 97 3.54 7.11 -9.05
N ALA A 98 4.41 6.58 -9.91
CA ALA A 98 5.00 7.34 -11.01
C ALA A 98 4.84 6.62 -12.35
N HIS A 99 4.63 7.40 -13.41
CA HIS A 99 4.62 6.89 -14.78
C HIS A 99 6.01 6.47 -15.28
N THR A 100 7.07 7.00 -14.65
CA THR A 100 8.49 6.68 -14.89
C THR A 100 9.04 5.64 -13.92
N ASP A 101 8.18 4.96 -13.16
CA ASP A 101 8.62 3.87 -12.29
C ASP A 101 9.21 2.72 -13.13
N ASN A 102 10.52 2.52 -12.99
CA ASN A 102 11.30 1.55 -13.74
C ASN A 102 11.22 0.12 -13.15
N ILE A 103 10.52 -0.06 -12.02
CA ILE A 103 10.35 -1.34 -11.35
C ILE A 103 8.90 -1.80 -11.38
N VAL A 104 7.94 -0.91 -11.18
CA VAL A 104 6.50 -1.21 -11.17
C VAL A 104 5.84 -0.61 -12.40
N PHE A 105 5.71 -1.45 -13.43
CA PHE A 105 5.05 -1.08 -14.68
C PHE A 105 4.14 -2.20 -15.22
N PRO A 106 3.02 -1.85 -15.89
CA PRO A 106 2.56 -0.49 -16.19
C PRO A 106 2.13 0.28 -14.92
N ALA A 107 2.33 1.60 -14.90
CA ALA A 107 2.18 2.41 -13.68
C ALA A 107 0.80 2.30 -13.00
N SER A 108 -0.24 1.96 -13.76
CA SER A 108 -1.59 1.68 -13.23
C SER A 108 -1.61 0.52 -12.23
N THR A 109 -0.66 -0.42 -12.27
CA THR A 109 -0.59 -1.52 -11.29
C THR A 109 -0.14 -1.04 -9.90
N ALA A 110 0.30 0.20 -9.77
CA ALA A 110 0.60 0.83 -8.49
C ALA A 110 -0.59 1.57 -7.85
N THR A 111 -1.80 1.38 -8.40
CA THR A 111 -3.04 2.00 -7.90
C THR A 111 -3.98 0.95 -7.28
N LEU A 112 -4.92 1.42 -6.45
CA LEU A 112 -6.02 0.60 -5.91
C LEU A 112 -7.38 1.25 -6.23
N PRO A 113 -8.40 0.48 -6.63
CA PRO A 113 -9.73 1.03 -6.89
C PRO A 113 -10.33 1.73 -5.65
N GLY A 114 -10.83 2.95 -5.82
CA GLY A 114 -11.44 3.71 -4.72
C GLY A 114 -10.45 4.26 -3.67
N ALA A 115 -9.14 4.02 -3.82
CA ALA A 115 -8.11 4.70 -3.04
C ALA A 115 -7.82 6.11 -3.59
N ASP A 116 -7.19 6.94 -2.77
CA ASP A 116 -6.62 8.22 -3.19
C ASP A 116 -5.30 7.98 -3.95
N ASN A 117 -5.40 7.84 -5.27
CA ASN A 117 -4.26 7.52 -6.15
C ASN A 117 -3.59 8.80 -6.67
N ARG A 118 -2.35 9.04 -6.28
CA ARG A 118 -1.62 10.29 -6.56
C ARG A 118 -0.39 10.05 -7.44
N LEU A 119 -0.40 10.67 -8.63
CA LEU A 119 0.68 10.56 -9.61
C LEU A 119 1.79 11.56 -9.32
N LEU A 120 3.03 11.07 -9.24
CA LEU A 120 4.25 11.85 -9.33
C LEU A 120 4.91 11.68 -10.70
N ARG A 121 5.49 12.76 -11.21
CA ARG A 121 6.09 12.79 -12.54
C ARG A 121 7.62 12.78 -12.47
N GLY A 122 8.27 12.03 -13.36
CA GLY A 122 9.72 12.09 -13.55
C GLY A 122 10.56 11.43 -12.46
N LEU A 123 9.96 10.60 -11.60
CA LEU A 123 10.68 9.89 -10.54
C LEU A 123 10.84 8.40 -10.85
N PRO A 124 12.04 7.81 -10.64
CA PRO A 124 12.22 6.36 -10.65
C PRO A 124 11.69 5.74 -9.36
N HIS A 125 11.64 4.40 -9.31
CA HIS A 125 11.03 3.66 -8.21
C HIS A 125 11.53 4.01 -6.80
N ILE A 126 12.85 4.16 -6.64
CA ILE A 126 13.45 4.55 -5.37
C ILE A 126 13.27 6.05 -5.11
N GLY A 127 13.30 6.87 -6.16
CA GLY A 127 13.09 8.32 -6.04
C GLY A 127 11.72 8.68 -5.45
N LEU A 128 10.70 7.86 -5.69
CA LEU A 128 9.39 8.01 -5.07
C LEU A 128 9.44 8.01 -3.53
N ALA A 129 10.27 7.17 -2.91
CA ALA A 129 10.37 7.04 -1.45
C ALA A 129 10.94 8.31 -0.78
N PHE A 130 11.67 9.12 -1.52
CA PHE A 130 12.30 10.36 -1.05
C PHE A 130 11.62 11.61 -1.61
N ALA A 131 10.48 11.47 -2.29
CA ALA A 131 9.78 12.59 -2.88
C ALA A 131 9.27 13.54 -1.78
N PRO A 132 9.58 14.85 -1.83
CA PRO A 132 9.13 15.80 -0.81
C PRO A 132 7.61 15.83 -0.62
N ALA A 133 6.84 15.62 -1.69
CA ALA A 133 5.38 15.55 -1.64
C ALA A 133 4.88 14.36 -0.81
N VAL A 134 5.54 13.21 -0.88
CA VAL A 134 5.20 12.01 -0.09
C VAL A 134 5.52 12.27 1.39
N TRP A 135 6.68 12.85 1.67
CA TRP A 135 7.05 13.21 3.04
C TRP A 135 6.06 14.20 3.66
N ALA A 136 5.72 15.27 2.93
CA ALA A 136 4.77 16.27 3.39
C ALA A 136 3.39 15.66 3.68
N ASP A 137 2.91 14.75 2.83
CA ASP A 137 1.64 14.05 3.02
C ASP A 137 1.64 13.14 4.26
N VAL A 138 2.70 12.36 4.45
CA VAL A 138 2.88 11.52 5.65
C VAL A 138 2.91 12.37 6.91
N MET A 139 3.64 13.49 6.90
CA MET A 139 3.71 14.40 8.04
C MET A 139 2.36 15.10 8.31
N ALA A 140 1.59 15.42 7.26
CA ALA A 140 0.25 15.97 7.42
C ALA A 140 -0.69 14.96 8.08
N TRP A 141 -0.60 13.68 7.72
CA TRP A 141 -1.35 12.61 8.40
C TRP A 141 -0.98 12.46 9.87
N LEU A 142 0.32 12.51 10.20
CA LEU A 142 0.79 12.42 11.59
C LEU A 142 0.41 13.65 12.43
N SER A 143 0.24 14.82 11.81
CA SER A 143 -0.07 16.07 12.51
C SER A 143 -1.58 16.32 12.66
N ALA A 144 -2.42 15.56 11.96
CA ALA A 144 -3.86 15.76 11.96
C ALA A 144 -4.53 14.92 13.07
N PRO A 145 -5.13 15.54 14.10
CA PRO A 145 -5.92 14.79 15.07
C PRO A 145 -7.14 14.17 14.39
N GLY A 146 -7.32 12.85 14.50
CA GLY A 146 -8.62 12.21 14.31
C GLY A 146 -9.21 12.13 12.90
N ARG A 147 -8.43 12.22 11.81
CA ARG A 147 -8.94 11.97 10.43
C ARG A 147 -9.20 10.48 10.15
N GLY A 148 -10.06 9.84 10.93
CA GLY A 148 -10.42 8.44 10.74
C GLY A 148 -11.82 8.14 11.25
N GLY A 149 -12.79 8.96 10.83
CA GLY A 149 -14.23 8.71 10.93
C GLY A 149 -14.78 8.21 9.61
#